data_AF-A0A2I4CLH5-F1
#
_entry.id   AF-A0A2I4CLH5-F1
#
_cell.length_a   1.000
_cell.length_b   1.000
_cell.length_c   1.000
_cell.angle_alpha   90.00
_cell.angle_beta   90.00
_cell.angle_gamma   90.00
#
_symmetry.space_group_name_H-M   'P 1'
#
loop_
_entity.id
_entity.type
_entity.pdbx_description
1 polymer ?
#
loop_
_entity_poly.entity_id
_entity_poly.type
_entity_poly.pdbx_seq_one_letter_code
_entity_poly.pdbx_strand_id
1 'polypeptide(L)'
;MSRPSVPDDTSLQLLQGSAEKDRRLRELSISHESDMQQMEAQLRFTRLQLDSVRAECEDARKELDETKNKSATTLLATEDEILQLRADLRSANEQVEIYKRKLDALDDYEHQIHLLEDKIYYLNSEKAQLQDRLARSRSPSPLPQLNSSSSPLRSVSPSRAQLTQSSRQARLVSRFSELYAVERLEAQSILRRYITHLDMVQKIICIAVVESFQTAKLAYRQFKLRVRKTLSTSHFGPQSLEDTAVDYIIRNLDLYDVQTSVTDVINAMNANPRISFPPEVDFALISTLIRETCRVAFAMQTLDPPLDLAFASDGELYNDNKSVP
;
A
#
# COMPACT_ATOMS: atom_id res chain seq x y z
N MET A 1 -5.21 -55.15 131.94
CA MET A 1 -4.02 -54.72 131.17
C MET A 1 -3.65 -55.82 130.20
N SER A 2 -3.72 -55.57 128.89
CA SER A 2 -2.99 -56.34 127.86
C SER A 2 -3.24 -55.70 126.48
N ARG A 3 -2.29 -54.87 126.05
CA ARG A 3 -2.17 -54.34 124.67
C ARG A 3 -1.67 -55.49 123.78
N PRO A 4 -2.23 -55.75 122.58
CA PRO A 4 -1.56 -56.63 121.63
C PRO A 4 -0.34 -55.87 121.08
N SER A 5 0.85 -56.41 121.28
CA SER A 5 2.07 -55.93 120.63
C SER A 5 2.00 -56.30 119.15
N VAL A 6 1.91 -55.30 118.28
CA VAL A 6 2.18 -55.46 116.85
C VAL A 6 3.66 -55.85 116.71
N PRO A 7 4.01 -56.93 115.98
CA PRO A 7 5.41 -57.34 115.85
C PRO A 7 6.14 -56.37 114.91
N ASP A 8 7.28 -55.85 115.37
CA ASP A 8 8.12 -54.85 114.69
C ASP A 8 8.56 -55.26 113.27
N ASP A 9 8.51 -56.55 112.94
CA ASP A 9 8.81 -57.09 111.60
C ASP A 9 7.80 -56.68 110.52
N THR A 10 6.54 -56.40 110.91
CA THR A 10 5.50 -55.98 109.96
C THR A 10 5.75 -54.56 109.45
N SER A 11 6.23 -53.69 110.34
CA SER A 11 6.56 -52.29 110.01
C SER A 11 7.79 -52.20 109.12
N LEU A 12 8.79 -53.06 109.33
CA LEU A 12 10.00 -53.13 108.49
C LEU A 12 9.69 -53.65 107.07
N GLN A 13 8.85 -54.68 106.92
CA GLN A 13 8.41 -55.15 105.59
C GLN A 13 7.56 -54.11 104.85
N LEU A 14 6.72 -53.35 105.54
CA LEU A 14 5.95 -52.26 104.95
C LEU A 14 6.84 -51.08 104.54
N LEU A 15 7.86 -50.74 105.33
CA LEU A 15 8.85 -49.72 104.99
C LEU A 15 9.71 -50.13 103.78
N GLN A 16 10.18 -51.39 103.75
CA GLN A 16 10.92 -51.93 102.60
C GLN A 16 10.04 -51.97 101.34
N GLY A 17 8.80 -52.44 101.47
CA GLY A 17 7.84 -52.45 100.36
C GLY A 17 7.44 -51.04 99.88
N SER A 18 7.40 -50.05 100.78
CA SER A 18 7.20 -48.64 100.43
C SER A 18 8.41 -48.06 99.70
N ALA A 19 9.63 -48.35 100.18
CA ALA A 19 10.86 -47.91 99.54
C ALA A 19 11.06 -48.51 98.14
N GLU A 20 10.70 -49.79 97.95
CA GLU A 20 10.70 -50.45 96.64
C GLU A 20 9.62 -49.89 95.70
N LYS A 21 8.41 -49.59 96.21
CA LYS A 21 7.36 -48.92 95.42
C LYS A 21 7.77 -47.51 95.00
N ASP A 22 8.36 -46.73 95.90
CA ASP A 22 8.89 -45.39 95.59
C ASP A 22 10.02 -45.45 94.56
N ARG A 23 10.87 -46.48 94.65
CA ARG A 23 11.90 -46.71 93.63
C ARG A 23 11.28 -47.00 92.26
N ARG A 24 10.28 -47.89 92.19
CA ARG A 24 9.56 -48.20 90.95
C ARG A 24 8.80 -47.00 90.40
N LEU A 25 8.16 -46.21 91.26
CA LEU A 25 7.48 -44.97 90.86
C LEU A 25 8.46 -43.97 90.25
N ARG A 26 9.64 -43.79 90.87
CA ARG A 26 10.69 -42.94 90.30
C ARG A 26 11.20 -43.46 88.96
N GLU A 27 11.45 -44.75 88.84
CA GLU A 27 11.89 -45.38 87.58
C GLU A 27 10.83 -45.23 86.48
N LEU A 28 9.55 -45.45 86.79
CA LEU A 28 8.43 -45.22 85.86
C LEU A 28 8.28 -43.75 85.47
N SER A 29 8.41 -42.82 86.42
CA SER A 29 8.39 -41.39 86.14
C SER A 29 9.53 -40.96 85.22
N ILE A 30 10.76 -41.46 85.46
CA ILE A 30 11.92 -41.18 84.62
C ILE A 30 11.74 -41.75 83.20
N SER A 31 11.20 -42.98 83.09
CA SER A 31 10.88 -43.59 81.79
C SER A 31 9.83 -42.77 81.03
N HIS A 32 8.74 -42.39 81.70
CA HIS A 32 7.68 -41.58 81.09
C HIS A 32 8.18 -40.19 80.67
N GLU A 33 9.00 -39.54 81.49
CA GLU A 33 9.63 -38.25 81.17
C GLU A 33 10.55 -38.37 79.93
N SER A 34 11.34 -39.45 79.85
CA SER A 34 12.18 -39.75 78.68
C SER A 34 11.35 -39.96 77.42
N ASP A 35 10.28 -40.75 77.50
CA ASP A 35 9.39 -41.02 76.36
C ASP A 35 8.67 -39.74 75.89
N MET A 36 8.24 -38.89 76.83
CA MET A 36 7.62 -37.59 76.54
C MET A 36 8.60 -36.66 75.82
N GLN A 37 9.85 -36.58 76.30
CA GLN A 37 10.91 -35.80 75.64
C GLN A 37 11.23 -36.33 74.24
N GLN A 38 11.26 -37.65 74.05
CA GLN A 38 11.48 -38.27 72.75
C GLN A 38 10.33 -37.95 71.77
N MET A 39 9.08 -38.05 72.23
CA MET A 39 7.90 -37.68 71.43
C MET A 39 7.89 -36.19 71.07
N GLU A 40 8.26 -35.31 72.00
CA GLU A 40 8.41 -33.89 71.71
C GLU A 40 9.51 -33.61 70.68
N ALA A 41 10.66 -34.28 70.79
CA ALA A 41 11.74 -34.14 69.82
C ALA A 41 11.31 -34.61 68.42
N GLN A 42 10.58 -35.72 68.32
CA GLN A 42 10.01 -36.21 67.06
C GLN A 42 8.96 -35.26 66.49
N LEU A 43 8.09 -34.69 67.33
CA LEU A 43 7.09 -33.69 66.89
C LEU A 43 7.77 -32.41 66.37
N ARG A 44 8.82 -31.95 67.04
CA ARG A 44 9.60 -30.78 66.57
C ARG A 44 10.31 -31.08 65.25
N PHE A 45 10.91 -32.26 65.13
CA PHE A 45 11.58 -32.70 63.91
C PHE A 45 10.60 -32.80 62.72
N THR A 46 9.46 -33.47 62.91
CA THR A 46 8.45 -33.61 61.86
C THR A 46 7.83 -32.27 61.45
N ARG A 47 7.63 -31.34 62.39
CA ARG A 47 7.21 -29.96 62.06
C ARG A 47 8.22 -29.24 61.18
N LEU A 48 9.50 -29.28 61.53
CA LEU A 48 10.56 -28.67 60.73
C LEU A 48 10.65 -29.30 59.33
N GLN A 49 10.50 -30.62 59.22
CA GLN A 49 10.44 -31.29 57.92
C GLN A 49 9.22 -30.86 57.10
N LEU A 50 8.05 -30.73 57.73
CA LEU A 50 6.83 -30.29 57.05
C LEU A 50 6.96 -28.84 56.56
N ASP A 51 7.58 -27.97 57.37
CA ASP A 51 7.86 -26.58 56.98
C ASP A 51 8.86 -26.52 55.81
N SER A 52 9.90 -27.38 55.81
CA SER A 52 10.84 -27.52 54.69
C SER A 52 10.14 -27.96 53.39
N VAL A 53 9.36 -29.04 53.47
CA VAL A 53 8.62 -29.56 52.30
C VAL A 53 7.58 -28.56 51.79
N ARG A 54 6.96 -27.79 52.69
CA ARG A 54 6.05 -26.71 52.30
C ARG A 54 6.79 -25.63 51.51
N ALA A 55 7.95 -25.18 51.99
CA ALA A 55 8.75 -24.19 51.29
C ALA A 55 9.19 -24.69 49.91
N GLU A 56 9.66 -25.95 49.81
CA GLU A 56 10.03 -26.58 48.54
C GLU A 56 8.84 -26.66 47.57
N CYS A 57 7.65 -27.02 48.06
CA CYS A 57 6.41 -27.01 47.25
C CYS A 57 6.03 -25.62 46.75
N GLU A 58 6.21 -24.58 47.58
CA GLU A 58 5.94 -23.19 47.19
C GLU A 58 6.92 -22.70 46.12
N ASP A 59 8.19 -23.07 46.22
CA ASP A 59 9.21 -22.70 45.23
C ASP A 59 9.02 -23.45 43.91
N ALA A 60 8.75 -24.75 43.94
CA ALA A 60 8.40 -25.53 42.75
C ALA A 60 7.16 -24.97 42.02
N ARG A 61 6.18 -24.46 42.77
CA ARG A 61 5.00 -23.80 42.20
C ARG A 61 5.37 -22.51 41.48
N LYS A 62 6.26 -21.68 42.05
CA LYS A 62 6.74 -20.44 41.39
C LYS A 62 7.48 -20.76 40.10
N GLU A 63 8.38 -21.75 40.10
CA GLU A 63 9.10 -22.17 38.90
C GLU A 63 8.14 -22.68 37.81
N LEU A 64 7.10 -23.43 38.19
CA LEU A 64 6.08 -23.88 37.25
C LEU A 64 5.31 -22.71 36.64
N ASP A 65 4.91 -21.72 37.44
CA ASP A 65 4.21 -20.54 36.94
C ASP A 65 5.12 -19.70 36.02
N GLU A 66 6.41 -19.57 36.34
CA GLU A 66 7.39 -18.91 35.47
C GLU A 66 7.59 -19.62 34.13
N THR A 67 7.77 -20.95 34.15
CA THR A 67 7.95 -21.73 32.93
C THR A 67 6.69 -21.70 32.06
N LYS A 68 5.51 -21.77 32.68
CA LYS A 68 4.23 -21.62 31.99
C LYS A 68 4.12 -20.24 31.32
N ASN A 69 4.46 -19.17 32.02
CA ASN A 69 4.43 -17.82 31.46
C ASN A 69 5.42 -17.66 30.30
N LYS A 70 6.67 -18.12 30.45
CA LYS A 70 7.67 -18.12 29.37
C LYS A 70 7.16 -18.89 28.16
N SER A 71 6.65 -20.11 28.37
CA SER A 71 6.13 -20.95 27.28
C SER A 71 4.96 -20.29 26.53
N ALA A 72 4.02 -19.66 27.25
CA ALA A 72 2.88 -18.95 26.67
C ALA A 72 3.34 -17.76 25.83
N THR A 73 4.33 -16.99 26.29
CA THR A 73 4.87 -15.87 25.52
C THR A 73 5.57 -16.32 24.24
N THR A 74 6.36 -17.40 24.28
CA THR A 74 6.97 -17.96 23.06
C THR A 74 5.92 -18.49 22.09
N LEU A 75 4.86 -19.14 22.59
CA LEU A 75 3.80 -19.66 21.73
C LEU A 75 3.10 -18.53 20.97
N LEU A 76 2.72 -17.46 21.67
CA LEU A 76 2.10 -16.29 21.04
C LEU A 76 3.00 -15.65 19.99
N ALA A 77 4.30 -15.50 20.28
CA ALA A 77 5.26 -14.95 19.32
C ALA A 77 5.36 -15.80 18.04
N THR A 78 5.38 -17.13 18.19
CA THR A 78 5.40 -18.05 17.03
C THR A 78 4.08 -18.06 16.27
N GLU A 79 2.95 -17.88 16.96
CA GLU A 79 1.63 -17.81 16.32
C GLU A 79 1.50 -16.54 15.47
N ASP A 80 1.95 -15.39 15.99
CA ASP A 80 2.00 -14.13 15.25
C ASP A 80 2.91 -14.24 14.01
N GLU A 81 4.06 -14.89 14.11
CA GLU A 81 4.95 -15.15 12.97
C GLU A 81 4.28 -16.02 11.90
N ILE A 82 3.58 -17.08 12.30
CA ILE A 82 2.83 -17.94 11.36
C ILE A 82 1.72 -17.14 10.66
N LEU A 83 1.01 -16.28 11.39
CA LEU A 83 -0.03 -15.43 10.81
C LEU A 83 0.54 -14.45 9.79
N GLN A 84 1.69 -13.84 10.11
CA GLN A 84 2.40 -12.94 9.20
C GLN A 84 2.85 -13.67 7.93
N LEU A 85 3.54 -14.81 8.08
CA LEU A 85 4.00 -15.61 6.94
C LEU A 85 2.84 -16.07 6.04
N ARG A 86 1.69 -16.42 6.63
CA ARG A 86 0.48 -16.76 5.85
C ARG A 86 -0.10 -15.57 5.10
N ALA A 87 -0.04 -14.36 5.67
CA ALA A 87 -0.47 -13.16 4.98
C ALA A 87 0.44 -12.83 3.79
N ASP A 88 1.75 -12.92 3.99
CA ASP A 88 2.75 -12.66 2.94
C ASP A 88 2.64 -13.70 1.80
N LEU A 89 2.42 -14.98 2.14
CA LEU A 89 2.20 -16.04 1.14
C LEU A 89 0.95 -15.78 0.30
N ARG A 90 -0.16 -15.31 0.90
CA ARG A 90 -1.36 -14.93 0.15
C ARG A 90 -1.09 -13.77 -0.80
N SER A 91 -0.42 -12.73 -0.31
CA SER A 91 -0.05 -11.57 -1.15
C SER A 91 0.85 -11.96 -2.32
N ALA A 92 1.84 -12.83 -2.08
CA ALA A 92 2.72 -13.34 -3.13
C ALA A 92 1.93 -14.14 -4.20
N ASN A 93 0.99 -14.98 -3.77
CA ASN A 93 0.14 -15.74 -4.70
C ASN A 93 -0.75 -14.83 -5.55
N GLU A 94 -1.33 -13.77 -4.97
CA GLU A 94 -2.11 -12.78 -5.72
C GLU A 94 -1.26 -12.07 -6.78
N GLN A 95 -0.02 -11.72 -6.45
CA GLN A 95 0.92 -11.14 -7.43
C GLN A 95 1.22 -12.12 -8.57
N VAL A 96 1.47 -13.39 -8.27
CA VAL A 96 1.70 -14.43 -9.29
C VAL A 96 0.51 -14.55 -10.24
N GLU A 97 -0.73 -14.55 -9.71
CA GLU A 97 -1.93 -14.58 -10.55
C GLU A 97 -2.08 -13.34 -11.43
N ILE A 98 -1.71 -12.16 -10.95
CA ILE A 98 -1.67 -10.94 -11.78
C ILE A 98 -0.65 -11.08 -12.91
N TYR A 99 0.56 -11.56 -12.61
CA TYR A 99 1.59 -11.77 -13.63
C TYR A 99 1.16 -12.81 -14.66
N LYS A 100 0.49 -13.87 -14.23
CA LYS A 100 -0.05 -14.89 -15.12
C LYS A 100 -1.07 -14.29 -16.11
N ARG A 101 -2.04 -13.50 -15.63
CA ARG A 101 -3.00 -12.80 -16.51
C ARG A 101 -2.32 -11.83 -17.48
N LYS A 102 -1.24 -11.17 -17.07
CA LYS A 102 -0.45 -10.30 -17.95
C LYS A 102 0.27 -11.10 -19.03
N LEU A 103 0.78 -12.29 -18.69
CA LEU A 103 1.41 -13.20 -19.64
C LEU A 103 0.39 -13.65 -20.70
N ASP A 104 -0.80 -14.09 -20.27
CA ASP A 104 -1.88 -14.51 -21.18
C ASP A 104 -2.26 -13.38 -22.16
N ALA A 105 -2.29 -12.12 -21.68
CA ALA A 105 -2.56 -10.97 -22.55
C ALA A 105 -1.42 -10.68 -23.54
N LEU A 106 -0.15 -10.97 -23.20
CA LEU A 106 0.97 -10.85 -24.12
C LEU A 106 0.87 -11.90 -25.23
N ASP A 107 0.47 -13.12 -24.89
CA ASP A 107 0.24 -14.18 -25.87
C ASP A 107 -0.82 -13.72 -26.90
N ASP A 108 -1.93 -13.12 -26.46
CA ASP A 108 -2.95 -12.56 -27.37
C ASP A 108 -2.38 -11.49 -28.33
N TYR A 109 -1.51 -10.61 -27.83
CA TYR A 109 -0.84 -9.60 -28.68
C TYR A 109 0.12 -10.24 -29.68
N GLU A 110 0.85 -11.28 -29.29
CA GLU A 110 1.74 -12.02 -30.19
C GLU A 110 0.96 -12.68 -31.33
N HIS A 111 -0.19 -13.29 -31.03
CA HIS A 111 -1.10 -13.82 -32.06
C HIS A 111 -1.62 -12.72 -33.01
N GLN A 112 -1.97 -11.54 -32.48
CA GLN A 112 -2.39 -10.41 -33.32
C GLN A 112 -1.27 -9.89 -34.22
N ILE A 113 -0.03 -9.83 -33.72
CA ILE A 113 1.13 -9.43 -34.51
C ILE A 113 1.31 -10.39 -35.67
N HIS A 114 1.29 -11.71 -35.44
CA HIS A 114 1.40 -12.69 -36.52
C HIS A 114 0.27 -12.57 -37.56
N LEU A 115 -0.97 -12.34 -37.12
CA LEU A 115 -2.07 -12.14 -38.05
C LEU A 115 -1.90 -10.89 -38.92
N LEU A 116 -1.38 -9.80 -38.34
CA LEU A 116 -1.08 -8.57 -39.07
C LEU A 116 0.09 -8.75 -40.04
N GLU A 117 1.13 -9.48 -39.64
CA GLU A 117 2.25 -9.84 -40.50
C GLU A 117 1.79 -10.63 -41.73
N ASP A 118 0.94 -11.65 -41.53
CA ASP A 118 0.33 -12.43 -42.62
C ASP A 118 -0.50 -11.54 -43.55
N LYS A 119 -1.27 -10.61 -42.97
CA LYS A 119 -2.07 -9.67 -43.76
C LYS A 119 -1.21 -8.71 -44.58
N ILE A 120 -0.13 -8.21 -44.01
CA ILE A 120 0.85 -7.35 -44.70
C ILE A 120 1.52 -8.14 -45.81
N TYR A 121 1.92 -9.39 -45.56
CA TYR A 121 2.50 -10.26 -46.57
C TYR A 121 1.56 -10.45 -47.76
N TYR A 122 0.28 -10.78 -47.48
CA TYR A 122 -0.74 -10.92 -48.52
C TYR A 122 -0.91 -9.62 -49.33
N LEU A 123 -1.10 -8.48 -48.67
CA LEU A 123 -1.30 -7.18 -49.33
C LEU A 123 -0.07 -6.76 -50.17
N ASN A 124 1.13 -7.06 -49.69
CA ASN A 124 2.35 -6.80 -50.44
C ASN A 124 2.44 -7.67 -51.71
N SER A 125 2.02 -8.94 -51.62
CA SER A 125 1.97 -9.83 -52.79
C SER A 125 0.96 -9.33 -53.84
N GLU A 126 -0.22 -8.88 -53.41
CA GLU A 126 -1.25 -8.32 -54.28
C GLU A 126 -0.77 -7.01 -54.93
N LYS A 127 -0.15 -6.12 -54.14
CA LYS A 127 0.47 -4.90 -54.64
C LYS A 127 1.52 -5.20 -55.70
N ALA A 128 2.38 -6.19 -55.49
CA ALA A 128 3.39 -6.58 -56.48
C ALA A 128 2.76 -7.08 -57.79
N GLN A 129 1.71 -7.90 -57.70
CA GLN A 129 0.97 -8.37 -58.88
C GLN A 129 0.31 -7.21 -59.64
N LEU A 130 -0.30 -6.25 -58.94
CA LEU A 130 -0.90 -5.07 -59.56
C LEU A 130 0.15 -4.17 -60.22
N GLN A 131 1.31 -4.01 -59.59
CA GLN A 131 2.43 -3.25 -60.16
C GLN A 131 3.00 -3.92 -61.42
N ASP A 132 3.15 -5.25 -61.44
CA ASP A 132 3.57 -6.00 -62.64
C ASP A 132 2.55 -5.87 -63.79
N ARG A 133 1.25 -5.91 -63.49
CA ARG A 133 0.19 -5.66 -64.48
C ARG A 133 0.26 -4.25 -65.07
N LEU A 134 0.57 -3.25 -64.25
CA LEU A 134 0.74 -1.86 -64.69
C LEU A 134 2.02 -1.67 -65.52
N ALA A 135 3.08 -2.41 -65.20
CA ALA A 135 4.32 -2.39 -65.96
C ALA A 135 4.14 -3.01 -67.35
N ARG A 136 3.36 -4.10 -67.47
CA ARG A 136 3.06 -4.77 -68.74
C ARG A 136 2.08 -4.00 -69.65
N SER A 137 1.27 -3.08 -69.10
CA SER A 137 0.32 -2.29 -69.89
C SER A 137 0.89 -0.98 -70.48
N ARG A 138 2.18 -0.69 -70.26
CA ARG A 138 2.86 0.47 -70.86
C ARG A 138 3.53 0.10 -72.19
N SER A 139 2.81 0.27 -73.29
CA SER A 139 3.38 0.34 -74.64
C SER A 139 4.16 1.66 -74.81
N PRO A 140 5.32 1.69 -75.51
CA PRO A 140 6.05 2.92 -75.78
C PRO A 140 5.55 3.55 -77.09
N SER A 141 4.91 4.72 -77.00
CA SER A 141 4.73 5.62 -78.15
C SER A 141 4.79 7.09 -77.72
N PRO A 142 5.21 8.02 -78.60
CA PRO A 142 5.71 9.34 -78.21
C PRO A 142 4.64 10.44 -78.17
N LEU A 143 4.90 11.41 -77.28
CA LEU A 143 4.26 12.71 -76.94
C LEU A 143 3.77 13.54 -78.17
N PRO A 144 2.85 14.55 -78.07
CA PRO A 144 2.88 15.61 -77.04
C PRO A 144 1.57 16.37 -76.62
N GLN A 145 1.73 17.10 -75.51
CA GLN A 145 1.13 18.41 -75.16
C GLN A 145 -0.34 18.58 -74.69
N LEU A 146 -0.39 19.23 -73.51
CA LEU A 146 -1.31 20.26 -73.01
C LEU A 146 -2.60 19.88 -72.25
N ASN A 147 -2.61 20.43 -71.03
CA ASN A 147 -3.72 20.97 -70.25
C ASN A 147 -4.35 20.14 -69.12
N SER A 148 -4.10 20.66 -67.91
CA SER A 148 -5.05 20.78 -66.80
C SER A 148 -5.63 19.48 -66.26
N SER A 149 -4.90 18.88 -65.32
CA SER A 149 -5.54 18.21 -64.19
C SER A 149 -4.69 18.42 -62.95
N SER A 150 -5.35 18.96 -61.94
CA SER A 150 -4.93 19.10 -60.54
C SER A 150 -3.97 17.99 -60.10
N SER A 151 -2.72 18.38 -59.82
CA SER A 151 -1.77 17.55 -59.10
C SER A 151 -2.40 17.10 -57.77
N PRO A 152 -2.31 15.81 -57.39
CA PRO A 152 -2.63 15.40 -56.04
C PRO A 152 -1.75 16.21 -55.09
N LEU A 153 -2.38 16.78 -54.07
CA LEU A 153 -1.75 17.54 -53.00
C LEU A 153 -0.41 16.92 -52.63
N ARG A 154 0.65 17.70 -52.88
CA ARG A 154 2.02 17.48 -52.44
C ARG A 154 1.98 16.91 -51.02
N SER A 155 2.43 15.68 -50.84
CA SER A 155 2.57 15.05 -49.53
C SER A 155 3.37 15.99 -48.63
N VAL A 156 2.70 16.71 -47.73
CA VAL A 156 3.37 17.54 -46.73
C VAL A 156 4.10 16.55 -45.82
N SER A 157 5.43 16.61 -45.80
CA SER A 157 6.22 15.78 -44.91
C SER A 157 5.73 15.98 -43.47
N PRO A 158 5.48 14.91 -42.71
CA PRO A 158 4.96 15.03 -41.34
C PRO A 158 5.85 15.94 -40.49
N SER A 159 5.23 16.78 -39.65
CA SER A 159 5.98 17.61 -38.70
C SER A 159 6.68 16.75 -37.65
N ARG A 160 7.69 17.29 -36.97
CA ARG A 160 8.42 16.53 -35.93
C ARG A 160 7.48 16.14 -34.78
N ALA A 161 6.52 17.00 -34.43
CA ALA A 161 5.45 16.71 -33.49
C ALA A 161 4.67 15.45 -33.89
N GLN A 162 4.30 15.31 -35.17
CA GLN A 162 3.55 14.16 -35.69
C GLN A 162 4.36 12.87 -35.63
N LEU A 163 5.65 12.91 -36.01
CA LEU A 163 6.53 11.74 -35.97
C LEU A 163 6.75 11.19 -34.55
N THR A 164 6.68 12.06 -33.54
CA THR A 164 6.90 11.69 -32.13
C THR A 164 5.60 11.54 -31.34
N GLN A 165 4.45 11.63 -32.00
CA GLN A 165 3.13 11.74 -31.38
C GLN A 165 2.78 10.53 -30.50
N SER A 166 2.86 9.31 -31.04
CA SER A 166 2.51 8.08 -30.30
C SER A 166 3.41 7.86 -29.07
N SER A 167 4.71 8.08 -29.21
CA SER A 167 5.67 7.96 -28.09
C SER A 167 5.43 9.03 -27.02
N ARG A 168 5.14 10.28 -27.42
CA ARG A 168 4.79 11.36 -26.50
C ARG A 168 3.48 11.06 -25.75
N GLN A 169 2.47 10.58 -26.46
CA GLN A 169 1.19 10.18 -25.88
C GLN A 169 1.38 9.10 -24.81
N ALA A 170 2.07 8.00 -25.13
CA ALA A 170 2.34 6.92 -24.18
C ALA A 170 3.09 7.41 -22.93
N ARG A 171 4.13 8.24 -23.10
CA ARG A 171 4.90 8.80 -21.98
C ARG A 171 4.08 9.75 -21.11
N LEU A 172 3.24 10.60 -21.71
CA LEU A 172 2.39 11.53 -20.95
C LEU A 172 1.32 10.80 -20.16
N VAL A 173 0.73 9.74 -20.74
CA VAL A 173 -0.23 8.88 -20.04
C VAL A 173 0.44 8.14 -18.88
N SER A 174 1.62 7.53 -19.09
CA SER A 174 2.39 6.89 -18.01
C SER A 174 2.72 7.88 -16.89
N ARG A 175 3.24 9.06 -17.26
CA ARG A 175 3.59 10.12 -16.31
C ARG A 175 2.39 10.61 -15.50
N PHE A 176 1.23 10.78 -16.14
CA PHE A 176 0.01 11.14 -15.42
C PHE A 176 -0.42 10.02 -14.47
N SER A 177 -0.35 8.76 -14.90
CA SER A 177 -0.74 7.61 -14.09
C SER A 177 0.16 7.45 -12.86
N GLU A 178 1.47 7.61 -13.01
CA GLU A 178 2.45 7.60 -11.92
C GLU A 178 2.25 8.76 -10.94
N LEU A 179 2.11 9.99 -11.48
CA LEU A 179 1.81 11.18 -10.69
C LEU A 179 0.52 11.00 -9.89
N TYR A 180 -0.55 10.56 -10.54
CA TYR A 180 -1.85 10.37 -9.89
C TYR A 180 -1.85 9.18 -8.92
N ALA A 181 -0.94 8.22 -9.03
CA ALA A 181 -0.77 7.17 -8.03
C ALA A 181 -0.10 7.72 -6.76
N VAL A 182 0.93 8.56 -6.90
CA VAL A 182 1.76 9.05 -5.79
C VAL A 182 1.19 10.32 -5.16
N GLU A 183 1.07 11.40 -5.93
CA GLU A 183 0.68 12.73 -5.44
C GLU A 183 -0.76 12.75 -4.90
N ARG A 184 -1.64 11.89 -5.43
CA ARG A 184 -3.01 11.71 -4.93
C ARG A 184 -3.02 11.14 -3.52
N LEU A 185 -2.18 10.14 -3.25
CA LEU A 185 -2.08 9.52 -1.92
C LEU A 185 -1.47 10.48 -0.91
N GLU A 186 -0.44 11.23 -1.32
CA GLU A 186 0.16 12.27 -0.48
C GLU A 186 -0.86 13.37 -0.16
N ALA A 187 -1.55 13.92 -1.16
CA ALA A 187 -2.63 14.90 -0.96
C ALA A 187 -3.75 14.34 -0.06
N GLN A 188 -4.14 13.07 -0.24
CA GLN A 188 -5.12 12.41 0.62
C GLN A 188 -4.63 12.33 2.07
N SER A 189 -3.35 12.00 2.29
CA SER A 189 -2.77 11.92 3.63
C SER A 189 -2.75 13.28 4.34
N ILE A 190 -2.44 14.36 3.61
CA ILE A 190 -2.42 15.73 4.15
C ILE A 190 -3.83 16.17 4.49
N LEU A 191 -4.79 15.99 3.57
CA LEU A 191 -6.18 16.39 3.76
C LEU A 191 -6.89 15.61 4.88
N ARG A 192 -6.57 14.32 5.07
CA ARG A 192 -7.11 13.48 6.15
C ARG A 192 -6.77 13.97 7.56
N ARG A 193 -5.77 14.85 7.72
CA ARG A 193 -5.45 15.49 9.00
C ARG A 193 -6.49 16.56 9.39
N TYR A 194 -7.24 17.07 8.42
CA TYR A 194 -8.21 18.16 8.60
C TYR A 194 -9.65 17.73 8.28
N ILE A 195 -9.84 16.74 7.40
CA ILE A 195 -11.14 16.24 6.97
C ILE A 195 -11.28 14.77 7.36
N THR A 196 -12.34 14.47 8.12
CA THR A 196 -12.66 13.11 8.56
C THR A 196 -13.31 12.26 7.46
N HIS A 197 -14.18 12.87 6.66
CA HIS A 197 -14.92 12.20 5.58
C HIS A 197 -14.03 11.94 4.35
N LEU A 198 -13.81 10.66 4.04
CA LEU A 198 -13.00 10.25 2.89
C LEU A 198 -13.59 10.76 1.56
N ASP A 199 -14.91 10.71 1.41
CA ASP A 199 -15.61 11.13 0.20
C ASP A 199 -15.34 12.59 -0.14
N MET A 200 -15.29 13.46 0.89
CA MET A 200 -14.97 14.87 0.70
C MET A 200 -13.50 15.08 0.30
N VAL A 201 -12.57 14.31 0.89
CA VAL A 201 -11.15 14.34 0.52
C VAL A 201 -10.98 13.93 -0.94
N GLN A 202 -11.60 12.83 -1.36
CA GLN A 202 -11.54 12.36 -2.75
C GLN A 202 -12.18 13.36 -3.71
N LYS A 203 -13.29 13.98 -3.32
CA LYS A 203 -13.97 15.02 -4.10
C LYS A 203 -13.09 16.26 -4.29
N ILE A 204 -12.41 16.72 -3.25
CA ILE A 204 -11.46 17.85 -3.33
C ILE A 204 -10.32 17.52 -4.29
N ILE A 205 -9.74 16.32 -4.19
CA ILE A 205 -8.64 15.88 -5.07
C ILE A 205 -9.13 15.79 -6.53
N CYS A 206 -10.31 15.21 -6.75
CA CYS A 206 -10.90 15.13 -8.08
C CYS A 206 -11.12 16.53 -8.69
N ILE A 207 -11.71 17.45 -7.93
CA ILE A 207 -11.91 18.84 -8.36
C ILE A 207 -10.57 19.51 -8.64
N ALA A 208 -9.56 19.36 -7.78
CA ALA A 208 -8.23 19.92 -8.02
C ALA A 208 -7.63 19.45 -9.35
N VAL A 209 -7.77 18.17 -9.66
CA VAL A 209 -7.27 17.59 -10.93
C VAL A 209 -8.08 18.11 -12.11
N VAL A 210 -9.41 18.17 -12.02
CA VAL A 210 -10.28 18.71 -13.07
C VAL A 210 -9.98 20.18 -13.36
N GLU A 211 -9.91 21.01 -12.32
CA GLU A 211 -9.60 22.44 -12.45
C GLU A 211 -8.18 22.65 -13.01
N SER A 212 -7.22 21.78 -12.66
CA SER A 212 -5.86 21.81 -13.22
C SER A 212 -5.86 21.57 -14.74
N PHE A 213 -6.64 20.59 -15.22
CA PHE A 213 -6.78 20.32 -16.66
C PHE A 213 -7.47 21.47 -17.38
N GLN A 214 -8.54 22.03 -16.80
CA GLN A 214 -9.25 23.17 -17.39
C GLN A 214 -8.34 24.41 -17.48
N THR A 215 -7.63 24.72 -16.40
CA THR A 215 -6.71 25.86 -16.34
C THR A 215 -5.54 25.69 -17.31
N ALA A 216 -4.91 24.51 -17.34
CA ALA A 216 -3.82 24.22 -18.27
C ALA A 216 -4.28 24.30 -19.74
N LYS A 217 -5.51 23.88 -20.05
CA LYS A 217 -6.11 23.99 -21.38
C LYS A 217 -6.31 25.44 -21.81
N LEU A 218 -6.78 26.31 -20.92
CA LEU A 218 -6.89 27.74 -21.19
C LEU A 218 -5.52 28.39 -21.36
N ALA A 219 -4.56 28.06 -20.48
CA ALA A 219 -3.19 28.55 -20.56
C ALA A 219 -2.51 28.15 -21.87
N TYR A 220 -2.68 26.90 -22.31
CA TYR A 220 -2.14 26.42 -23.60
C TYR A 220 -2.74 27.18 -24.78
N ARG A 221 -4.06 27.38 -24.81
CA ARG A 221 -4.73 28.16 -25.87
C ARG A 221 -4.16 29.58 -25.98
N GLN A 222 -3.97 30.24 -24.84
CA GLN A 222 -3.40 31.58 -24.79
C GLN A 222 -1.92 31.59 -25.21
N PHE A 223 -1.13 30.63 -24.74
CA PHE A 223 0.28 30.49 -25.09
C PHE A 223 0.45 30.22 -26.59
N LYS A 224 -0.32 29.28 -27.15
CA LYS A 224 -0.32 28.96 -28.58
C LYS A 224 -0.72 30.16 -29.43
N LEU A 225 -1.70 30.96 -28.99
CA LEU A 225 -2.07 32.19 -29.69
C LEU A 225 -0.93 33.23 -29.68
N ARG A 226 -0.21 33.38 -28.56
CA ARG A 226 0.97 34.27 -28.46
C ARG A 226 2.12 33.79 -29.34
N VAL A 227 2.44 32.50 -29.30
CA VAL A 227 3.47 31.87 -30.14
C VAL A 227 3.12 32.07 -31.62
N ARG A 228 1.88 31.78 -32.02
CA ARG A 228 1.42 31.97 -33.40
C ARG A 228 1.59 33.41 -33.86
N LYS A 229 1.17 34.40 -33.07
CA LYS A 229 1.36 35.83 -33.40
C LYS A 229 2.83 36.22 -33.57
N THR A 230 3.71 35.67 -32.73
CA THR A 230 5.14 35.95 -32.76
C THR A 230 5.83 35.27 -33.95
N LEU A 231 5.39 34.07 -34.32
CA LEU A 231 5.91 33.34 -35.47
C LEU A 231 5.34 33.86 -36.80
N SER A 232 4.12 34.43 -36.83
CA SER A 232 3.53 34.97 -38.05
C SER A 232 4.40 36.01 -38.76
N THR A 233 5.25 36.75 -38.03
CA THR A 233 6.13 37.79 -38.60
C THR A 233 7.43 37.21 -39.17
N SER A 234 7.83 36.00 -38.76
CA SER A 234 9.11 35.36 -39.13
C SER A 234 8.93 34.03 -39.88
N HIS A 235 7.70 33.56 -40.03
CA HIS A 235 7.40 32.28 -40.63
C HIS A 235 7.62 32.30 -42.15
N PHE A 236 8.68 31.64 -42.59
CA PHE A 236 8.94 31.34 -43.99
C PHE A 236 9.29 29.86 -44.11
N GLY A 237 8.40 29.05 -44.70
CA GLY A 237 8.63 27.61 -44.81
C GLY A 237 7.46 26.83 -45.40
N PRO A 238 7.70 25.57 -45.79
CA PRO A 238 6.68 24.68 -46.35
C PRO A 238 5.75 24.07 -45.28
N GLN A 239 6.09 24.18 -44.00
CA GLN A 239 5.27 23.71 -42.88
C GLN A 239 4.14 24.69 -42.61
N SER A 240 3.04 24.19 -42.03
CA SER A 240 1.98 25.09 -41.59
C SER A 240 2.46 25.91 -40.39
N LEU A 241 1.95 27.15 -40.27
CA LEU A 241 2.22 27.99 -39.11
C LEU A 241 1.76 27.30 -37.81
N GLU A 242 0.71 26.48 -37.89
CA GLU A 242 0.15 25.72 -36.79
C GLU A 242 1.10 24.62 -36.33
N ASP A 243 1.66 23.84 -37.26
CA ASP A 243 2.64 22.80 -36.95
C ASP A 243 3.91 23.40 -36.36
N THR A 244 4.38 24.52 -36.91
CA THR A 244 5.57 25.22 -36.42
C THR A 244 5.36 25.77 -35.01
N ALA A 245 4.16 26.31 -34.73
CA ALA A 245 3.80 26.78 -33.39
C ALA A 245 3.75 25.62 -32.37
N VAL A 246 3.18 24.47 -32.75
CA VAL A 246 3.15 23.28 -31.88
C VAL A 246 4.56 22.73 -31.64
N ASP A 247 5.39 22.63 -32.68
CA ASP A 247 6.80 22.22 -32.57
C ASP A 247 7.60 23.17 -31.66
N TYR A 248 7.35 24.47 -31.73
CA TYR A 248 7.95 25.46 -30.83
C TYR A 248 7.52 25.22 -29.38
N ILE A 249 6.22 25.01 -29.13
CA ILE A 249 5.71 24.79 -27.78
C ILE A 249 6.26 23.50 -27.17
N ILE A 250 6.31 22.40 -27.93
CA ILE A 250 6.85 21.11 -27.47
C ILE A 250 8.32 21.24 -27.04
N ARG A 251 9.10 22.09 -27.72
CA ARG A 251 10.51 22.34 -27.39
C ARG A 251 10.70 23.28 -26.20
N ASN A 252 9.70 24.09 -25.88
CA ASN A 252 9.77 25.15 -24.86
C ASN A 252 8.65 25.01 -23.81
N LEU A 253 8.42 23.77 -23.34
CA LEU A 253 7.42 23.48 -22.30
C LEU A 253 7.76 24.15 -20.95
N ASP A 254 9.03 24.48 -20.73
CA ASP A 254 9.55 25.20 -19.57
C ASP A 254 9.07 26.66 -19.50
N LEU A 255 8.68 27.27 -20.63
CA LEU A 255 8.08 28.61 -20.67
C LEU A 255 6.64 28.66 -20.15
N TYR A 256 6.06 27.51 -19.80
CA TYR A 256 4.76 27.45 -19.16
C TYR A 256 4.83 28.00 -17.74
N ASP A 257 4.14 29.12 -17.51
CA ASP A 257 3.97 29.70 -16.18
C ASP A 257 2.97 28.90 -15.34
N VAL A 258 3.49 27.82 -14.76
CA VAL A 258 2.73 26.94 -13.87
C VAL A 258 2.27 27.65 -12.60
N GLN A 259 2.97 28.70 -12.12
CA GLN A 259 2.61 29.37 -10.87
C GLN A 259 1.30 30.14 -11.00
N THR A 260 1.13 30.85 -12.11
CA THR A 260 -0.13 31.52 -12.44
C THR A 260 -1.27 30.49 -12.49
N SER A 261 -1.07 29.35 -13.16
CA SER A 261 -2.09 28.29 -13.19
C SER A 261 -2.39 27.66 -11.84
N VAL A 262 -1.39 27.46 -10.96
CA VAL A 262 -1.64 26.96 -9.60
C VAL A 262 -2.51 27.95 -8.82
N THR A 263 -2.26 29.25 -8.97
CA THR A 263 -3.05 30.29 -8.32
C THR A 263 -4.49 30.31 -8.84
N ASP A 264 -4.67 30.22 -10.15
CA ASP A 264 -5.99 30.16 -10.80
C ASP A 264 -6.79 28.94 -10.34
N VAL A 265 -6.15 27.77 -10.21
CA VAL A 265 -6.79 26.55 -9.69
C VAL A 265 -7.22 26.72 -8.24
N ILE A 266 -6.34 27.24 -7.36
CA ILE A 266 -6.68 27.47 -5.95
C ILE A 266 -7.87 28.43 -5.84
N ASN A 267 -7.88 29.50 -6.63
CA ASN A 267 -9.00 30.45 -6.68
C ASN A 267 -10.30 29.79 -7.18
N ALA A 268 -10.23 28.96 -8.21
CA ALA A 268 -11.38 28.21 -8.72
C ALA A 268 -11.93 27.22 -7.68
N MET A 269 -11.04 26.53 -6.97
CA MET A 269 -11.41 25.62 -5.89
C MET A 269 -12.08 26.36 -4.72
N ASN A 270 -11.54 27.52 -4.32
CA ASN A 270 -12.12 28.36 -3.26
C ASN A 270 -13.53 28.88 -3.60
N ALA A 271 -13.81 29.10 -4.88
CA ALA A 271 -15.14 29.52 -5.35
C ALA A 271 -16.10 28.34 -5.59
N ASN A 272 -15.65 27.08 -5.45
CA ASN A 272 -16.44 25.92 -5.85
C ASN A 272 -17.47 25.53 -4.77
N PRO A 273 -18.78 25.63 -5.04
CA PRO A 273 -19.83 25.37 -4.04
C PRO A 273 -19.94 23.88 -3.66
N ARG A 274 -19.27 22.99 -4.39
CA ARG A 274 -19.31 21.54 -4.14
C ARG A 274 -18.32 21.10 -3.06
N ILE A 275 -17.40 21.98 -2.65
CA ILE A 275 -16.39 21.70 -1.62
C ILE A 275 -16.86 22.27 -0.29
N SER A 276 -16.95 21.43 0.74
CA SER A 276 -17.10 21.87 2.12
C SER A 276 -15.74 21.76 2.81
N PHE A 277 -14.95 22.83 2.75
CA PHE A 277 -13.64 22.91 3.41
C PHE A 277 -13.75 23.83 4.64
N PRO A 278 -13.12 23.48 5.78
CA PRO A 278 -13.04 24.38 6.92
C PRO A 278 -12.36 25.70 6.50
N PRO A 279 -12.90 26.87 6.90
CA PRO A 279 -12.36 28.18 6.49
C PRO A 279 -10.93 28.45 7.01
N GLU A 280 -10.45 27.65 7.96
CA GLU A 280 -9.11 27.77 8.55
C GLU A 280 -8.00 27.09 7.74
N VAL A 281 -8.34 26.39 6.65
CA VAL A 281 -7.40 25.58 5.88
C VAL A 281 -7.35 26.07 4.43
N ASP A 282 -6.15 26.13 3.84
CA ASP A 282 -5.91 26.59 2.46
C ASP A 282 -5.63 25.41 1.51
N PHE A 283 -6.18 25.43 0.28
CA PHE A 283 -5.86 24.45 -0.77
C PHE A 283 -4.40 24.52 -1.23
N ALA A 284 -3.64 25.54 -0.83
CA ALA A 284 -2.17 25.56 -0.95
C ALA A 284 -1.49 24.30 -0.37
N LEU A 285 -2.14 23.61 0.59
CA LEU A 285 -1.69 22.32 1.14
C LEU A 285 -1.48 21.22 0.08
N ILE A 286 -2.24 21.25 -1.01
CA ILE A 286 -2.14 20.27 -2.11
C ILE A 286 -1.53 20.91 -3.37
N SER A 287 -0.79 22.01 -3.21
CA SER A 287 -0.17 22.73 -4.33
C SER A 287 0.84 21.89 -5.13
N THR A 288 1.47 20.87 -4.51
CA THR A 288 2.33 19.91 -5.22
C THR A 288 1.54 19.13 -6.26
N LEU A 289 0.42 18.50 -5.86
CA LEU A 289 -0.49 17.81 -6.77
C LEU A 289 -1.00 18.73 -7.88
N ILE A 290 -1.45 19.94 -7.54
CA ILE A 290 -1.96 20.92 -8.51
C ILE A 290 -0.87 21.29 -9.53
N ARG A 291 0.33 21.62 -9.04
CA ARG A 291 1.48 22.01 -9.86
C ARG A 291 1.86 20.92 -10.86
N GLU A 292 2.05 19.70 -10.38
CA GLU A 292 2.45 18.59 -11.24
C GLU A 292 1.35 18.24 -12.24
N THR A 293 0.09 18.27 -11.80
CA THR A 293 -1.06 18.03 -12.69
C THR A 293 -1.13 19.09 -13.78
N CYS A 294 -0.99 20.37 -13.46
CA CYS A 294 -0.94 21.46 -14.44
C CYS A 294 0.16 21.26 -15.48
N ARG A 295 1.38 20.85 -15.07
CA ARG A 295 2.50 20.60 -16.00
C ARG A 295 2.18 19.48 -16.99
N VAL A 296 1.65 18.36 -16.49
CA VAL A 296 1.32 17.22 -17.35
C VAL A 296 0.12 17.54 -18.24
N ALA A 297 -0.92 18.16 -17.70
CA ALA A 297 -2.11 18.57 -18.43
C ALA A 297 -1.78 19.56 -19.55
N PHE A 298 -0.88 20.53 -19.31
CA PHE A 298 -0.43 21.48 -20.33
C PHE A 298 0.31 20.74 -21.46
N ALA A 299 1.21 19.83 -21.12
CA ALA A 299 1.90 19.01 -22.11
C ALA A 299 0.94 18.11 -22.90
N MET A 300 -0.10 17.56 -22.26
CA MET A 300 -1.15 16.79 -22.94
C MET A 300 -1.94 17.59 -23.98
N GLN A 301 -2.03 18.92 -23.85
CA GLN A 301 -2.65 19.77 -24.87
C GLN A 301 -1.83 19.90 -26.17
N THR A 302 -0.56 19.49 -26.15
CA THR A 302 0.31 19.46 -27.33
C THR A 302 0.10 18.23 -28.21
N LEU A 303 -0.75 17.29 -27.78
CA LEU A 303 -1.11 16.10 -28.54
C LEU A 303 -2.21 16.40 -29.57
N ASP A 304 -2.27 15.59 -30.63
CA ASP A 304 -3.34 15.58 -31.62
C ASP A 304 -3.99 14.18 -31.68
N PRO A 305 -5.25 14.01 -31.23
CA PRO A 305 -6.07 15.01 -30.53
C PRO A 305 -5.54 15.30 -29.11
N PRO A 306 -5.86 16.49 -28.53
CA PRO A 306 -5.53 16.80 -27.15
C PRO A 306 -6.15 15.81 -26.17
N LEU A 307 -5.40 15.38 -25.16
CA LEU A 307 -5.93 14.55 -24.08
C LEU A 307 -6.53 15.43 -22.98
N ASP A 308 -7.70 15.03 -22.50
CA ASP A 308 -8.44 15.69 -21.41
C ASP A 308 -9.04 14.62 -20.51
N LEU A 309 -9.52 15.01 -19.33
CA LEU A 309 -10.24 14.10 -18.45
C LEU A 309 -11.60 13.76 -19.05
N ALA A 310 -11.95 12.48 -19.07
CA ALA A 310 -13.33 12.08 -19.33
C ALA A 310 -14.19 12.57 -18.15
N PHE A 311 -15.34 13.19 -18.46
CA PHE A 311 -16.33 13.53 -17.44
C PHE A 311 -16.87 12.23 -16.85
N ALA A 312 -16.28 11.75 -15.76
CA ALA A 312 -16.93 10.80 -14.90
C ALA A 312 -18.12 11.55 -14.27
N SER A 313 -19.34 11.15 -14.63
CA SER A 313 -20.50 11.53 -13.85
C SER A 313 -20.26 11.10 -12.39
N ASP A 314 -20.70 11.90 -11.43
CA ASP A 314 -20.48 11.74 -9.98
C ASP A 314 -20.90 10.34 -9.42
N GLY A 315 -21.44 9.43 -10.25
CA GLY A 315 -21.91 8.09 -9.88
C GLY A 315 -21.00 6.90 -10.25
N GLU A 316 -19.92 7.07 -11.02
CA GLU A 316 -19.08 5.92 -11.43
C GLU A 316 -17.81 5.71 -10.58
N LEU A 317 -17.50 6.62 -9.67
CA LEU A 317 -16.43 6.42 -8.67
C LEU A 317 -16.88 5.62 -7.44
N TYR A 318 -18.13 5.12 -7.43
CA TYR A 318 -18.72 4.34 -6.34
C TYR A 318 -19.18 2.97 -6.82
N ASN A 319 -18.24 2.07 -7.13
CA ASN A 319 -18.49 0.64 -7.07
C ASN A 319 -17.17 -0.13 -6.97
N ASP A 320 -16.53 -0.08 -5.79
CA ASP A 320 -15.60 -1.16 -5.38
C ASP A 320 -16.35 -2.35 -4.74
N ASN A 321 -17.69 -2.33 -4.70
CA ASN A 321 -18.50 -3.39 -4.10
C ASN A 321 -19.70 -3.81 -4.96
N LYS A 322 -19.47 -4.25 -6.20
CA LYS A 322 -20.35 -5.25 -6.82
C LYS A 322 -19.53 -6.31 -7.55
N SER A 323 -19.31 -7.39 -6.81
CA SER A 323 -19.18 -8.74 -7.32
C SER A 323 -20.10 -9.00 -8.53
N VAL A 324 -19.47 -9.49 -9.60
CA VAL A 324 -19.89 -10.49 -10.59
C VAL A 324 -21.24 -11.16 -10.28
N PRO A 325 -22.14 -11.26 -11.27
CA PRO A 325 -22.18 -12.44 -12.16
C PRO A 325 -21.65 -12.22 -13.57
#